data_AF-A0A0M3UH07-F1
#
_entry.id   AF-A0A0M3UH07-F1
#
_cell.length_a   1.000
_cell.length_b   1.000
_cell.length_c   1.000
_cell.angle_alpha   90.00
_cell.angle_beta   90.00
_cell.angle_gamma   90.00
#
_symmetry.space_group_name_H-M   'P 1'
#
loop_
_entity.id
_entity.type
_entity.pdbx_description
1 polymer ?
#
loop_
_entity_poly.entity_id
_entity_poly.type
_entity_poly.pdbx_seq_one_letter_code
_entity_poly.pdbx_strand_id
1 'polypeptide(L)' 'MAPGSAAPGAVAAIGERALLAGFHLAGARIHACESEQEFLHAWTALPQDTAVVILTPRCAQALGPAVTVPGSPMTVVLPS' A
#
# COMPACT_ATOMS: atom_id res chain seq x y z
N MET A 1 -4.07 8.66 -30.57
CA MET A 1 -3.64 7.65 -29.57
C MET A 1 -4.66 7.72 -28.45
N ALA A 2 -5.59 6.76 -28.37
CA ALA A 2 -6.57 6.73 -27.29
C ALA A 2 -5.83 6.59 -25.94
N PRO A 3 -6.29 7.21 -24.84
CA PRO A 3 -5.78 6.84 -23.53
C PRO A 3 -5.99 5.33 -23.41
N GLY A 4 -4.89 4.57 -23.38
CA GLY A 4 -4.96 3.13 -23.17
C GLY A 4 -5.82 2.91 -21.94
N SER A 5 -6.79 2.01 -22.01
CA SER A 5 -7.50 1.55 -20.83
C SER A 5 -6.45 0.96 -19.90
N ALA A 6 -5.85 1.80 -19.04
CA ALA A 6 -4.98 1.34 -17.98
C ALA A 6 -5.81 0.30 -17.22
N ALA A 7 -5.30 -0.92 -17.11
CA ALA A 7 -5.92 -1.92 -16.28
C ALA A 7 -6.26 -1.25 -14.93
N PRO A 8 -7.46 -1.50 -14.36
CA PRO A 8 -7.87 -0.82 -13.14
C PRO A 8 -6.76 -0.98 -12.10
N GLY A 9 -6.24 0.16 -11.62
CA GLY A 9 -5.10 0.18 -10.71
C GLY A 9 -5.38 -0.68 -9.47
N ALA A 10 -4.37 -1.40 -9.00
CA ALA A 10 -4.51 -2.34 -7.90
C ALA A 10 -4.49 -1.62 -6.54
N VAL A 11 -5.20 -2.20 -5.57
CA VAL A 11 -5.12 -1.82 -4.16
C VAL A 11 -4.16 -2.77 -3.45
N ALA A 12 -3.16 -2.21 -2.78
CA ALA A 12 -2.29 -2.93 -1.86
C ALA A 12 -2.62 -2.52 -0.41
N ALA A 13 -2.38 -3.42 0.54
CA ALA A 13 -2.45 -3.11 1.96
C ALA A 13 -1.18 -3.60 2.65
N ILE A 14 -0.52 -2.73 3.44
CA ILE A 14 0.75 -3.03 4.12
C ILE A 14 0.61 -2.78 5.63
N GLY A 15 0.99 -3.78 6.43
CA GLY A 15 0.98 -3.70 7.89
C GLY A 15 0.59 -4.99 8.60
N GLU A 16 0.18 -4.88 9.85
CA GLU A 16 -0.11 -6.02 10.73
C GLU A 16 -1.23 -6.89 10.16
N ARG A 17 -0.98 -8.19 10.02
CA ARG A 17 -1.90 -9.11 9.33
C ARG A 17 -3.29 -9.12 9.95
N ALA A 18 -3.38 -9.03 11.28
CA ALA A 18 -4.64 -9.06 12.00
C ALA A 18 -5.57 -7.90 11.61
N LEU A 19 -5.02 -6.72 11.33
CA LEU A 19 -5.78 -5.53 10.95
C LEU A 19 -6.17 -5.54 9.46
N LEU A 20 -5.43 -6.29 8.64
CA LEU A 20 -5.59 -6.29 7.19
C LEU A 20 -6.37 -7.47 6.62
N ALA A 21 -6.59 -8.53 7.40
CA ALA A 21 -7.16 -9.79 6.91
C ALA A 21 -8.49 -9.61 6.15
N GLY A 22 -9.35 -8.68 6.58
CA GLY A 22 -10.63 -8.39 5.93
C GLY A 22 -10.52 -7.79 4.52
N PHE A 23 -9.43 -7.07 4.22
CA PHE A 23 -9.26 -6.42 2.91
C PHE A 23 -8.96 -7.40 1.78
N HIS A 24 -8.55 -8.63 2.10
CA HIS A 24 -8.40 -9.66 1.07
C HIS A 24 -9.73 -9.96 0.35
N LEU A 25 -10.85 -9.90 1.09
CA LEU A 25 -12.20 -10.07 0.53
C LEU A 25 -12.58 -8.95 -0.46
N ALA A 26 -11.99 -7.76 -0.29
CA ALA A 26 -12.19 -6.61 -1.17
C ALA A 26 -11.22 -6.61 -2.37
N GLY A 27 -10.40 -7.65 -2.53
CA GLY A 27 -9.43 -7.76 -3.63
C GLY A 27 -8.10 -7.05 -3.39
N ALA A 28 -7.82 -6.57 -2.17
CA ALA A 28 -6.54 -5.96 -1.86
C ALA A 28 -5.42 -7.01 -1.81
N ARG A 29 -4.23 -6.64 -2.31
CA ARG A 29 -3.00 -7.42 -2.17
C ARG A 29 -2.40 -7.15 -0.79
N ILE A 30 -2.36 -8.16 0.07
CA ILE A 30 -1.90 -8.00 1.46
C ILE A 30 -0.40 -8.26 1.56
N HIS A 31 0.33 -7.28 2.08
CA HIS A 31 1.74 -7.36 2.44
C HIS A 31 1.84 -7.24 3.96
N ALA A 32 1.90 -8.39 4.64
CA ALA A 32 2.01 -8.41 6.10
C ALA A 32 3.40 -7.92 6.53
N CYS A 33 3.44 -6.96 7.46
CA CYS A 33 4.67 -6.39 8.00
C CYS A 33 4.58 -6.23 9.51
N GLU A 34 5.49 -6.88 10.23
CA GLU A 34 5.64 -6.86 11.68
C GLU A 34 6.89 -6.06 12.12
N SER A 35 7.64 -5.49 11.17
CA SER A 35 8.72 -4.51 11.45
C SER A 35 8.79 -3.36 10.44
N GLU A 36 9.52 -2.29 10.79
CA GLU A 36 9.82 -1.16 9.89
C GLU A 36 10.62 -1.59 8.65
N GLN A 37 11.59 -2.50 8.83
CA GLN A 37 12.37 -3.04 7.72
C GLN A 37 11.50 -3.82 6.72
N GLU A 38 10.57 -4.63 7.23
CA GLU A 38 9.59 -5.33 6.38
C GLU A 38 8.69 -4.35 5.63
N PHE A 39 8.28 -3.27 6.29
CA PHE A 39 7.50 -2.21 5.64
C PHE A 39 8.26 -1.57 4.48
N LEU A 40 9.51 -1.14 4.69
CA LEU A 40 10.33 -0.52 3.63
C LEU A 40 10.56 -1.48 2.47
N HIS A 41 10.79 -2.76 2.76
CA HIS A 41 10.91 -3.79 1.72
C HIS A 41 9.60 -3.95 0.93
N ALA A 42 8.46 -4.06 1.61
CA ALA A 42 7.15 -4.18 0.96
C ALA A 42 6.80 -2.95 0.12
N TRP A 43 7.07 -1.75 0.64
CA TRP A 43 6.83 -0.49 -0.05
C TRP A 43 7.65 -0.34 -1.33
N THR A 44 8.95 -0.65 -1.27
CA THR A 44 9.84 -0.56 -2.43
C THR A 44 9.60 -1.66 -3.48
N ALA A 45 9.01 -2.79 -3.06
CA ALA A 45 8.64 -3.89 -3.93
C ALA A 45 7.22 -3.79 -4.50
N LEU A 46 6.51 -2.67 -4.27
CA LEU A 46 5.15 -2.51 -4.78
C LEU A 46 5.12 -2.61 -6.31
N PRO A 47 4.20 -3.41 -6.87
CA PRO A 47 3.99 -3.45 -8.31
C PRO A 47 3.68 -2.07 -8.89
N GLN A 48 4.17 -1.79 -10.11
CA GLN A 48 3.95 -0.50 -10.79
C GLN A 48 2.47 -0.20 -11.07
N ASP A 49 1.60 -1.21 -11.07
CA ASP A 49 0.15 -1.06 -11.24
C ASP A 49 -0.58 -0.70 -9.94
N THR A 50 0.13 -0.56 -8.81
CA THR A 50 -0.45 -0.18 -7.52
C THR A 50 -0.89 1.27 -7.57
N ALA A 51 -2.20 1.52 -7.48
CA ALA A 51 -2.76 2.85 -7.47
C ALA A 51 -3.05 3.37 -6.06
N VAL A 52 -3.41 2.46 -5.14
CA VAL A 52 -3.74 2.80 -3.74
C VAL A 52 -3.02 1.87 -2.78
N VAL A 53 -2.44 2.42 -1.73
CA VAL A 53 -1.85 1.68 -0.61
C VAL A 53 -2.57 2.02 0.68
N ILE A 54 -3.16 1.00 1.31
CA ILE A 54 -3.75 1.09 2.65
C ILE A 54 -2.65 0.72 3.66
N LEU A 55 -2.45 1.56 4.67
CA LEU A 55 -1.43 1.37 5.70
C LEU A 55 -2.09 1.24 7.07
N THR A 56 -1.53 0.37 7.90
CA THR A 56 -1.80 0.44 9.35
C THR A 56 -1.11 1.67 9.96
N PRO A 57 -1.58 2.17 11.13
CA PRO A 57 -0.99 3.34 11.76
C PRO A 57 0.52 3.21 12.02
N ARG A 58 0.99 2.03 12.42
CA ARG A 58 2.42 1.78 12.67
C ARG A 58 3.26 1.90 11.41
N CYS A 59 2.78 1.35 10.29
CA CYS A 59 3.48 1.47 9.00
C CYS A 59 3.47 2.91 8.47
N ALA A 60 2.38 3.66 8.69
CA ALA A 60 2.33 5.06 8.33
C ALA A 60 3.36 5.92 9.08
N GLN A 61 3.66 5.60 10.35
CA GLN A 61 4.72 6.26 11.12
C GLN A 61 6.11 6.02 10.51
N ALA A 62 6.37 4.80 10.03
CA ALA A 62 7.62 4.43 9.38
C ALA A 62 7.82 5.08 7.99
N LEU A 63 6.73 5.41 7.30
CA LEU A 63 6.79 5.97 5.94
C LEU A 63 7.38 7.40 5.91
N GLY A 64 7.22 8.17 6.99
CA GLY A 64 7.73 9.54 7.06
C GLY A 64 7.33 10.40 5.83
N PRO A 65 8.19 11.30 5.32
CA PRO A 65 7.89 12.15 4.16
C PRO A 65 7.93 11.43 2.80
N ALA A 66 8.19 10.10 2.74
CA ALA A 66 8.42 9.37 1.49
C ALA A 66 7.20 9.33 0.52
N VAL A 67 6.03 9.78 0.96
CA VAL A 67 4.79 9.92 0.15
C VAL A 67 4.89 11.05 -0.91
N THR A 68 5.90 11.91 -0.84
CA THR A 68 5.94 13.14 -1.66
C THR A 68 6.68 13.02 -3.00
N VAL A 69 7.14 11.82 -3.38
CA VAL A 69 7.78 11.61 -4.69
C VAL A 69 6.72 11.57 -5.81
N PRO A 70 6.90 12.30 -6.92
CA PRO A 70 6.03 12.21 -8.08
C PRO A 70 5.93 10.76 -8.58
N GLY A 71 4.70 10.24 -8.72
CA GLY A 71 4.44 8.87 -9.15
C GLY A 71 4.24 7.86 -8.01
N SER A 72 4.36 8.28 -6.75
CA SER A 72 3.96 7.45 -5.61
C SER A 72 2.45 7.15 -5.63
N PRO A 73 2.01 5.95 -5.19
CA PRO A 73 0.60 5.61 -5.11
C PRO A 73 -0.12 6.47 -4.07
N MET A 74 -1.44 6.62 -4.23
CA MET A 74 -2.29 7.25 -3.22
C MET A 74 -2.22 6.44 -1.92
N THR A 75 -1.96 7.10 -0.80
CA THR A 75 -1.80 6.43 0.50
C THR A 75 -2.99 6.74 1.41
N VAL A 76 -3.57 5.72 2.04
CA VAL A 76 -4.64 5.81 3.03
C VAL A 76 -4.19 5.13 4.31
N VAL A 77 -4.41 5.75 5.46
CA VAL A 77 -4.06 5.17 6.76
C VAL A 77 -5.33 4.72 7.47
N LEU A 78 -5.33 3.49 7.98
CA LEU A 78 -6.41 2.99 8.82
C LEU A 78 -6.57 3.84 10.07
N PRO A 79 -7.79 4.00 10.59
CA PRO A 79 -7.98 4.65 11.88
C PRO A 79 -7.28 3.85 12.99
N SER A 80 -6.79 4.57 14.00
CA SER A 80 -6.26 4.05 15.26
C SER A 80 -7.37 3.61 16.21
#